data_AF-A0A8J6MTX8-F1
#
_entry.id   AF-A0A8J6MTX8-F1
#
_cell.length_a   1.000
_cell.length_b   1.000
_cell.length_c   1.000
_cell.angle_alpha   90.00
_cell.angle_beta   90.00
_cell.angle_gamma   90.00
#
_symmetry.space_group_name_H-M   'P 1'
#
loop_
_entity.id
_entity.type
_entity.pdbx_description
1 polymer ?
#
loop_
_entity_poly.entity_id
_entity_poly.type
_entity_poly.pdbx_seq_one_letter_code
_entity_poly.pdbx_strand_id
1 'polypeptide(L)'
;MMSWQYAAKAAKAIKAKAAKVKVVMVRTANAEVAKGSFPLRKLLHLVKREDGQLTLEATMVFPLILVLSFCMLFFSLYVYRSANLEFASEAAAESAASNWDNSQKDPLTGAYEPSGNDGLYWRTSSSEWSALFGLSGNRSSRLILPVEDSQAMSINQKKLARAAVRIPLDVKGELVYQNSFIERSVRVRLNQAGVAPSFYNSLMPSDRSTGAAVSYVTEPAEFIRNLELFVDYAGRLKSFLTKKDGGQAAFEQFSEEKPPPYIDSEAKAKKYIQEMVNGKLPDHLVTNPVGKWREYDAIDADGVAHDAKYTISKQEAFAQIAKDAELLRRGEIKGCVWHFFRYKKSNKQYLTPAIKSELERNGIIYVVHDL
;
A
#
# COMPACT_ATOMS: atom_id res chain seq x y z
N MET A 1 -35.58 -6.20 47.76
CA MET A 1 -34.89 -5.24 48.67
C MET A 1 -33.57 -5.76 49.29
N MET A 2 -33.19 -7.05 49.18
CA MET A 2 -31.96 -7.58 49.81
C MET A 2 -30.62 -7.37 49.05
N SER A 3 -30.60 -6.93 47.79
CA SER A 3 -29.31 -6.86 47.04
C SER A 3 -28.50 -5.58 47.31
N TRP A 4 -29.16 -4.49 47.74
CA TRP A 4 -28.50 -3.20 47.98
C TRP A 4 -27.69 -3.17 49.30
N GLN A 5 -28.17 -3.88 50.33
CA GLN A 5 -27.46 -3.96 51.62
C GLN A 5 -26.16 -4.76 51.52
N TYR A 6 -26.10 -5.79 50.67
CA TYR A 6 -24.88 -6.56 50.42
C TYR A 6 -23.82 -5.75 49.66
N ALA A 7 -24.23 -4.97 48.66
CA ALA A 7 -23.32 -4.10 47.90
C ALA A 7 -22.69 -3.00 48.79
N ALA A 8 -23.50 -2.38 49.67
CA ALA A 8 -23.00 -1.37 50.60
C ALA A 8 -22.01 -1.94 51.63
N LYS A 9 -22.24 -3.18 52.11
CA LYS A 9 -21.35 -3.86 53.06
C LYS A 9 -20.02 -4.24 52.40
N ALA A 10 -20.04 -4.69 51.14
CA ALA A 10 -18.85 -4.99 50.36
C ALA A 10 -18.00 -3.73 50.07
N ALA A 11 -18.64 -2.62 49.67
CA ALA A 11 -17.95 -1.35 49.44
C ALA A 11 -17.26 -0.82 50.71
N LYS A 12 -17.91 -0.94 51.87
CA LYS A 12 -17.34 -0.54 53.17
C LYS A 12 -16.14 -1.42 53.56
N ALA A 13 -16.20 -2.72 53.30
CA ALA A 13 -15.09 -3.65 53.55
C ALA A 13 -13.87 -3.37 52.65
N ILE A 14 -14.09 -3.06 51.37
CA ILE A 14 -13.01 -2.70 50.43
C ILE A 14 -12.34 -1.39 50.85
N LYS A 15 -13.13 -0.38 51.24
CA LYS A 15 -12.60 0.93 51.70
C LYS A 15 -11.79 0.79 53.00
N ALA A 16 -12.23 -0.06 53.92
CA ALA A 16 -11.49 -0.37 55.15
C ALA A 16 -10.18 -1.13 54.87
N LYS A 17 -10.18 -2.06 53.91
CA LYS A 17 -8.97 -2.80 53.50
C LYS A 17 -7.96 -1.88 52.81
N ALA A 18 -8.43 -0.98 51.94
CA ALA A 18 -7.60 0.04 51.29
C ALA A 18 -6.98 1.04 52.30
N ALA A 19 -7.75 1.45 53.32
CA ALA A 19 -7.24 2.30 54.40
C ALA A 19 -6.17 1.59 55.23
N LYS A 20 -6.36 0.30 55.54
CA LYS A 20 -5.35 -0.50 56.27
C LYS A 20 -4.06 -0.67 55.47
N VAL A 21 -4.15 -0.92 54.17
CA VAL A 21 -2.97 -1.02 53.27
C VAL A 21 -2.23 0.32 53.16
N LYS A 22 -2.96 1.44 53.08
CA LYS A 22 -2.37 2.78 53.04
C LYS A 22 -1.64 3.13 54.34
N VAL A 23 -2.19 2.76 55.50
CA VAL A 23 -1.56 2.98 56.81
C VAL A 23 -0.31 2.09 56.99
N VAL A 24 -0.32 0.86 56.47
CA VAL A 24 0.85 -0.04 56.52
C VAL A 24 1.96 0.46 55.59
N MET A 25 1.65 0.88 54.35
CA MET A 25 2.64 1.44 53.43
C MET A 25 3.27 2.75 53.95
N VAL A 26 2.49 3.63 54.57
CA VAL A 26 3.01 4.88 55.15
C VAL A 26 3.89 4.60 56.38
N ARG A 27 3.59 3.56 57.17
CA ARG A 27 4.43 3.14 58.29
C ARG A 27 5.73 2.47 57.85
N THR A 28 5.72 1.69 56.76
CA THR A 28 6.95 1.10 56.21
C THR A 28 7.83 2.15 55.52
N ALA A 29 7.25 3.10 54.79
CA ALA A 29 7.99 4.21 54.18
C ALA A 29 8.64 5.12 55.24
N ASN A 30 7.95 5.43 56.34
CA ASN A 30 8.51 6.24 57.43
C ASN A 30 9.55 5.49 58.28
N ALA A 31 9.51 4.15 58.34
CA ALA A 31 10.50 3.34 59.06
C ALA A 31 11.81 3.18 58.27
N GLU A 32 11.78 3.21 56.94
CA GLU A 32 12.99 3.20 56.09
C GLU A 32 13.67 4.57 56.03
N VAL A 33 12.91 5.67 56.00
CA VAL A 33 13.48 7.03 56.04
C VAL A 33 14.17 7.33 57.38
N ALA A 34 13.73 6.71 58.49
CA ALA A 34 14.35 6.87 59.79
C ALA A 34 15.71 6.14 59.95
N LYS A 35 16.02 5.15 59.09
CA LYS A 35 17.28 4.38 59.15
C LYS A 35 18.41 4.93 58.26
N GLY A 36 18.12 5.91 57.41
CA GLY A 36 19.08 6.47 56.44
C GLY A 36 19.53 7.92 56.70
N SER A 37 19.17 8.53 57.84
CA SER A 37 19.63 9.89 58.13
C SER A 37 21.07 9.89 58.65
N PHE A 38 22.03 9.91 57.72
CA PHE A 38 23.39 10.35 58.03
C PHE A 38 23.30 11.71 58.73
N PRO A 39 23.98 11.92 59.87
CA PRO A 39 23.78 13.11 60.70
C PRO A 39 24.45 14.33 60.04
N LEU A 40 23.75 15.00 59.12
CA LEU A 40 24.17 16.27 58.48
C LEU A 40 24.62 17.32 59.50
N ARG A 41 24.06 17.30 60.72
CA ARG A 41 24.47 18.19 61.83
C ARG A 41 25.90 17.99 62.32
N LYS A 42 26.44 16.77 62.26
CA LYS A 42 27.84 16.49 62.65
C LYS A 42 28.82 16.91 61.54
N LEU A 43 28.40 16.79 60.27
CA LEU A 43 29.14 17.28 59.11
C LEU A 43 29.28 18.81 59.11
N LEU A 44 28.20 19.53 59.42
CA LEU A 44 28.20 21.00 59.55
C LEU A 44 29.09 21.52 60.69
N HIS A 45 29.29 20.72 61.75
CA HIS A 45 30.16 21.09 62.86
C HIS A 45 31.64 20.84 62.56
N LEU A 46 31.96 19.93 61.63
CA LEU A 46 33.31 19.70 61.12
C LEU A 46 33.78 20.85 60.21
N VAL A 47 32.86 21.47 59.48
CA VAL A 47 33.14 22.59 58.55
C VAL A 47 33.59 23.88 59.27
N LYS A 48 33.34 24.00 60.59
CA LYS A 48 33.67 25.20 61.39
C LYS A 48 35.06 25.16 62.06
N ARG A 49 35.88 24.13 61.83
CA ARG A 49 37.26 24.05 62.35
C ARG A 49 38.25 24.40 61.24
N GLU A 50 39.08 25.40 61.47
CA GLU A 50 40.07 25.91 60.49
C GLU A 50 41.37 25.07 60.48
N ASP A 51 41.62 24.29 61.52
CA ASP A 51 42.79 23.42 61.63
C ASP A 51 42.63 22.14 60.76
N GLY A 52 43.39 22.05 59.67
CA GLY A 52 43.37 20.91 58.73
C GLY A 52 42.54 21.11 57.46
N GLN A 53 42.03 22.33 57.23
CA GLN A 53 41.24 22.68 56.04
C GLN A 53 41.96 22.37 54.71
N LEU A 54 43.26 22.62 54.60
CA LEU A 54 44.01 22.42 53.35
C LEU A 54 44.05 20.95 52.91
N THR A 55 44.25 20.03 53.84
CA THR A 55 44.27 18.58 53.55
C THR A 55 42.86 18.05 53.27
N LEU A 56 41.85 18.57 53.98
CA LEU A 56 40.44 18.23 53.73
C LEU A 56 39.96 18.72 52.36
N GLU A 57 40.33 19.94 51.98
CA GLU A 57 40.03 20.51 50.68
C GLU A 57 40.71 19.69 49.57
N ALA A 58 42.01 19.40 49.71
CA ALA A 58 42.74 18.55 48.75
C ALA A 58 42.16 17.13 48.65
N THR A 59 41.72 16.55 49.77
CA THR A 59 41.12 15.19 49.80
C THR A 59 39.70 15.17 49.22
N MET A 60 38.97 16.29 49.22
CA MET A 60 37.64 16.38 48.59
C MET A 60 37.70 16.78 47.11
N VAL A 61 38.70 17.56 46.70
CA VAL A 61 38.85 18.00 45.31
C VAL A 61 39.02 16.81 44.36
N PHE A 62 39.86 15.82 44.71
CA PHE A 62 40.09 14.68 43.83
C PHE A 62 38.83 13.82 43.58
N PRO A 63 38.09 13.34 44.61
CA PRO A 63 36.82 12.65 44.42
C PRO A 63 35.79 13.50 43.67
N LEU A 64 35.74 14.81 43.91
CA LEU A 64 34.83 15.72 43.21
C LEU A 64 35.13 15.78 41.71
N ILE A 65 36.40 15.95 41.33
CA ILE A 65 36.82 15.95 39.92
C ILE A 65 36.49 14.61 39.26
N LEU A 66 36.71 13.50 39.96
CA LEU A 66 36.41 12.15 39.47
C LEU A 66 34.91 11.95 39.26
N VAL A 67 34.07 12.39 40.20
CA VAL A 67 32.60 12.37 40.04
C VAL A 67 32.16 13.24 38.87
N LEU A 68 32.68 14.46 38.75
CA LEU A 68 32.37 15.36 37.63
C LEU A 68 32.78 14.76 36.28
N SER A 69 33.94 14.11 36.22
CA SER A 69 34.44 13.43 35.02
C SER A 69 33.53 12.25 34.63
N PHE A 70 33.11 11.43 35.59
CA PHE A 70 32.13 10.36 35.33
C PHE A 70 30.78 10.90 34.90
N CYS A 71 30.27 11.97 35.54
CA CYS A 71 29.04 12.63 35.13
C CYS A 71 29.10 13.10 33.67
N MET A 72 30.20 13.74 33.26
CA MET A 72 30.39 14.15 31.86
C MET A 72 30.47 12.94 30.91
N LEU A 73 31.16 11.88 31.30
CA LEU A 73 31.25 10.65 30.50
C LEU A 73 29.86 10.02 30.32
N PHE A 74 29.10 9.80 31.40
CA PHE A 74 27.74 9.26 31.31
C PHE A 74 26.81 10.15 30.49
N PHE A 75 26.92 11.47 30.63
CA PHE A 75 26.13 12.41 29.83
C PHE A 75 26.46 12.31 28.34
N SER A 76 27.73 12.30 27.96
CA SER A 76 28.15 12.14 26.56
C SER A 76 27.66 10.82 25.96
N LEU A 77 27.72 9.73 26.73
CA LEU A 77 27.25 8.42 26.31
C LEU A 77 25.72 8.37 26.15
N TYR A 78 24.98 9.06 27.02
CA TYR A 78 23.54 9.23 26.88
C TYR A 78 23.18 9.97 25.59
N VAL A 79 23.81 11.12 25.34
CA VAL A 79 23.57 11.91 24.11
C VAL A 79 23.93 11.09 22.87
N TYR A 80 25.07 10.40 22.89
CA TYR A 80 25.48 9.51 21.80
C TYR A 80 24.45 8.42 21.51
N ARG A 81 23.95 7.74 22.55
CA ARG A 81 22.91 6.70 22.39
C ARG A 81 21.60 7.26 21.86
N SER A 82 21.18 8.44 22.33
CA SER A 82 19.97 9.08 21.83
C SER A 82 20.10 9.49 20.36
N ALA A 83 21.23 10.10 19.98
CA ALA A 83 21.49 10.50 18.60
C ALA A 83 21.57 9.29 17.66
N ASN A 84 22.23 8.20 18.09
CA ASN A 84 22.34 7.00 17.28
C ASN A 84 20.99 6.31 17.06
N LEU A 85 20.10 6.33 18.07
CA LEU A 85 18.76 5.75 17.96
C LEU A 85 17.85 6.57 17.02
N GLU A 86 17.99 7.89 17.04
CA GLU A 86 17.29 8.79 16.12
C GLU A 86 17.77 8.57 14.67
N PHE A 87 19.09 8.55 14.46
CA PHE A 87 19.67 8.26 13.15
C PHE A 87 19.25 6.88 12.62
N ALA A 88 19.22 5.85 13.48
CA ALA A 88 18.73 4.52 13.10
C ALA A 88 17.25 4.54 12.71
N SER A 89 16.43 5.34 13.40
CA SER A 89 15.01 5.49 13.10
C SER A 89 14.81 6.18 11.74
N GLU A 90 15.57 7.25 11.47
CA GLU A 90 15.53 8.00 10.22
C GLU A 90 15.99 7.16 9.03
N ALA A 91 17.14 6.50 9.15
CA ALA A 91 17.67 5.61 8.12
C ALA A 91 16.72 4.45 7.81
N ALA A 92 16.06 3.88 8.82
CA ALA A 92 15.06 2.83 8.62
C ALA A 92 13.79 3.36 7.94
N ALA A 93 13.31 4.54 8.32
CA ALA A 93 12.13 5.17 7.71
C ALA A 93 12.39 5.50 6.24
N GLU A 94 13.53 6.11 5.93
CA GLU A 94 13.92 6.49 4.57
C GLU A 94 14.17 5.26 3.68
N SER A 95 14.88 4.26 4.19
CA SER A 95 15.11 3.01 3.45
C SER A 95 13.80 2.28 3.17
N ALA A 96 12.86 2.26 4.13
CA ALA A 96 11.53 1.68 3.91
C ALA A 96 10.72 2.44 2.86
N ALA A 97 10.77 3.78 2.90
CA ALA A 97 9.98 4.62 2.00
C ALA A 97 10.53 4.62 0.56
N SER A 98 11.86 4.65 0.41
CA SER A 98 12.54 4.63 -0.90
C SER A 98 12.44 3.28 -1.61
N ASN A 99 12.49 2.18 -0.86
CA ASN A 99 12.40 0.82 -1.41
C ASN A 99 10.97 0.24 -1.37
N TRP A 100 9.95 1.10 -1.25
CA TRP A 100 8.57 0.64 -1.11
C TRP A 100 8.04 -0.11 -2.34
N ASP A 101 8.62 0.14 -3.51
CA ASP A 101 8.16 -0.43 -4.78
C ASP A 101 8.39 -1.94 -4.92
N ASN A 102 9.39 -2.53 -4.23
CA ASN A 102 9.68 -3.96 -4.28
C ASN A 102 10.26 -4.49 -2.95
N SER A 103 9.64 -5.54 -2.41
CA SER A 103 10.07 -6.19 -1.15
C SER A 103 11.40 -6.93 -1.21
N GLN A 104 11.96 -7.15 -2.41
CA GLN A 104 13.24 -7.83 -2.60
C GLN A 104 14.42 -6.87 -2.79
N LYS A 105 14.18 -5.56 -2.77
CA LYS A 105 15.25 -4.57 -2.84
C LYS A 105 16.17 -4.64 -1.63
N ASP A 106 17.45 -4.55 -1.92
CA ASP A 106 18.48 -4.37 -0.92
C ASP A 106 18.31 -2.97 -0.26
N PRO A 107 18.20 -2.90 1.08
CA PRO A 107 17.97 -1.64 1.79
C PRO A 107 19.07 -0.57 1.64
N LEU A 108 20.28 -0.95 1.23
CA LEU A 108 21.46 -0.08 1.09
C LEU A 108 21.69 0.36 -0.34
N THR A 109 21.58 -0.56 -1.28
CA THR A 109 21.92 -0.32 -2.69
C THR A 109 20.70 -0.06 -3.57
N GLY A 110 19.50 -0.44 -3.10
CA GLY A 110 18.28 -0.44 -3.91
C GLY A 110 18.31 -1.48 -5.04
N ALA A 111 19.35 -2.31 -5.12
CA ALA A 111 19.48 -3.36 -6.11
C ALA A 111 18.51 -4.49 -5.80
N TYR A 112 17.95 -5.09 -6.84
CA TYR A 112 17.13 -6.29 -6.74
C TYR A 112 17.35 -7.13 -8.00
N GLU A 113 17.16 -8.43 -7.87
CA GLU A 113 17.27 -9.33 -9.01
C GLU A 113 16.05 -9.17 -9.94
N PRO A 114 16.21 -9.13 -11.27
CA PRO A 114 15.08 -8.97 -12.19
C PRO A 114 14.00 -10.07 -12.06
N SER A 115 14.37 -11.25 -11.58
CA SER A 115 13.47 -12.37 -11.28
C SER A 115 12.71 -12.19 -9.95
N GLY A 116 13.21 -11.34 -9.06
CA GLY A 116 12.71 -11.10 -7.72
C GLY A 116 11.78 -9.90 -7.64
N ASN A 117 10.54 -10.04 -8.10
CA ASN A 117 9.51 -8.99 -8.02
C ASN A 117 8.28 -9.47 -7.25
N ASP A 118 7.56 -8.53 -6.64
CA ASP A 118 6.33 -8.76 -5.88
C ASP A 118 5.13 -9.17 -6.77
N GLY A 119 5.32 -9.22 -8.10
CA GLY A 119 4.31 -9.56 -9.12
C GLY A 119 3.56 -8.34 -9.67
N LEU A 120 2.91 -8.44 -10.83
CA LEU A 120 2.27 -7.25 -11.45
C LEU A 120 1.12 -6.66 -10.60
N TYR A 121 0.44 -7.50 -9.83
CA TYR A 121 -0.81 -7.16 -9.15
C TYR A 121 -0.66 -7.00 -7.63
N TRP A 122 0.56 -6.90 -7.10
CA TRP A 122 0.73 -6.76 -5.65
C TRP A 122 0.07 -5.49 -5.09
N ARG A 123 -0.05 -4.45 -5.90
CA ARG A 123 -0.71 -3.17 -5.56
C ARG A 123 -2.25 -3.24 -5.53
N THR A 124 -2.84 -4.22 -6.22
CA THR A 124 -4.30 -4.44 -6.18
C THR A 124 -4.67 -5.42 -5.06
N SER A 125 -3.81 -6.39 -4.77
CA SER A 125 -3.99 -7.34 -3.65
C SER A 125 -3.63 -6.72 -2.30
N SER A 126 -2.62 -5.86 -2.26
CA SER A 126 -2.49 -4.89 -1.18
C SER A 126 -3.55 -3.82 -1.36
N SER A 127 -4.13 -3.33 -0.26
CA SER A 127 -5.28 -2.43 -0.24
C SER A 127 -4.99 -1.00 -0.74
N GLU A 128 -4.12 -0.85 -1.72
CA GLU A 128 -3.64 0.44 -2.23
C GLU A 128 -4.62 1.04 -3.25
N TRP A 129 -5.20 0.20 -4.12
CA TRP A 129 -6.25 0.62 -5.06
C TRP A 129 -7.52 1.12 -4.36
N SER A 130 -7.98 0.44 -3.31
CA SER A 130 -9.18 0.86 -2.58
C SER A 130 -9.01 2.21 -1.87
N ALA A 131 -7.77 2.58 -1.52
CA ALA A 131 -7.47 3.88 -0.93
C ALA A 131 -7.60 5.01 -1.98
N LEU A 132 -7.18 4.78 -3.24
CA LEU A 132 -7.28 5.75 -4.34
C LEU A 132 -8.71 6.14 -4.70
N PHE A 133 -9.68 5.24 -4.52
CA PHE A 133 -11.09 5.53 -4.76
C PHE A 133 -11.86 5.93 -3.49
N GLY A 134 -11.16 6.08 -2.35
CA GLY A 134 -11.79 6.37 -1.06
C GLY A 134 -12.72 5.24 -0.56
N LEU A 135 -12.67 4.06 -1.19
CA LEU A 135 -13.53 2.91 -0.89
C LEU A 135 -13.09 2.18 0.39
N SER A 136 -11.84 2.36 0.82
CA SER A 136 -11.35 1.84 2.10
C SER A 136 -10.78 2.97 2.96
N GLY A 137 -11.17 3.00 4.24
CA GLY A 137 -10.56 3.88 5.24
C GLY A 137 -9.05 3.64 5.40
N ASN A 138 -8.37 4.57 6.08
CA ASN A 138 -6.92 4.53 6.34
C ASN A 138 -6.44 3.13 6.73
N ARG A 139 -5.65 2.49 5.87
CA ARG A 139 -5.08 1.17 6.12
C ARG A 139 -3.66 1.34 6.62
N SER A 140 -3.32 0.64 7.70
CA SER A 140 -1.97 0.63 8.24
C SER A 140 -1.45 -0.79 8.36
N SER A 141 -0.15 -0.96 8.10
CA SER A 141 0.56 -2.22 8.32
C SER A 141 1.61 -1.97 9.40
N ARG A 142 1.64 -2.82 10.42
CA ARG A 142 2.55 -2.71 11.55
C ARG A 142 3.48 -3.92 11.59
N LEU A 143 4.75 -3.65 11.84
CA LEU A 143 5.79 -4.63 12.18
C LEU A 143 6.34 -4.30 13.57
N ILE A 144 6.48 -5.30 14.43
CA ILE A 144 7.04 -5.15 15.78
C ILE A 144 8.45 -5.75 15.78
N LEU A 145 9.39 -5.09 16.45
CA LEU A 145 10.77 -5.53 16.58
C LEU A 145 11.05 -6.19 17.95
N PRO A 146 11.95 -7.18 18.01
CA PRO A 146 12.68 -7.79 16.89
C PRO A 146 11.77 -8.67 16.01
N VAL A 147 12.11 -8.81 14.72
CA VAL A 147 11.33 -9.60 13.77
C VAL A 147 11.59 -11.09 14.03
N GLU A 148 10.54 -11.86 14.31
CA GLU A 148 10.62 -13.32 14.41
C GLU A 148 10.44 -13.95 13.01
N ASP A 149 11.39 -14.79 12.59
CA ASP A 149 11.42 -15.42 11.25
C ASP A 149 10.20 -16.32 10.95
N SER A 150 9.45 -16.73 11.97
CA SER A 150 8.37 -17.72 11.86
C SER A 150 6.99 -17.16 11.52
N GLN A 151 6.85 -15.84 11.32
CA GLN A 151 5.55 -15.24 11.03
C GLN A 151 5.28 -15.16 9.53
N ALA A 152 4.10 -15.62 9.09
CA ALA A 152 3.59 -15.38 7.74
C ALA A 152 3.35 -13.88 7.55
N MET A 153 4.36 -13.17 7.02
CA MET A 153 4.31 -11.73 6.83
C MET A 153 3.54 -11.36 5.55
N SER A 154 2.65 -10.38 5.66
CA SER A 154 2.09 -9.69 4.49
C SER A 154 3.19 -9.00 3.67
N ILE A 155 2.94 -8.72 2.39
CA ILE A 155 3.92 -8.04 1.51
C ILE A 155 4.41 -6.72 2.14
N ASN A 156 3.50 -5.93 2.72
CA ASN A 156 3.84 -4.68 3.39
C ASN A 156 4.72 -4.91 4.64
N GLN A 157 4.47 -5.97 5.41
CA GLN A 157 5.33 -6.33 6.55
C GLN A 157 6.70 -6.82 6.10
N LYS A 158 6.79 -7.56 4.98
CA LYS A 158 8.08 -7.96 4.39
C LYS A 158 8.92 -6.75 3.99
N LYS A 159 8.29 -5.74 3.37
CA LYS A 159 8.94 -4.46 3.02
C LYS A 159 9.47 -3.75 4.27
N LEU A 160 8.65 -3.65 5.32
CA LEU A 160 9.09 -3.08 6.60
C LEU A 160 10.22 -3.91 7.25
N ALA A 161 10.17 -5.24 7.14
CA ALA A 161 11.18 -6.13 7.72
C ALA A 161 12.54 -5.96 7.03
N ARG A 162 12.56 -5.71 5.72
CA ARG A 162 13.80 -5.39 5.00
C ARG A 162 14.44 -4.10 5.50
N ALA A 163 13.67 -3.06 5.71
CA ALA A 163 14.18 -1.80 6.28
C ALA A 163 14.70 -1.98 7.72
N ALA A 164 14.16 -2.94 8.47
CA ALA A 164 14.57 -3.24 9.83
C ALA A 164 15.90 -4.00 9.96
N VAL A 165 16.49 -4.52 8.86
CA VAL A 165 17.73 -5.33 8.89
C VAL A 165 18.91 -4.60 9.54
N ARG A 166 18.95 -3.26 9.44
CA ARG A 166 20.03 -2.43 10.02
C ARG A 166 19.80 -2.09 11.50
N ILE A 167 18.66 -2.44 12.06
CA ILE A 167 18.31 -2.13 13.44
C ILE A 167 18.91 -3.21 14.34
N PRO A 168 19.74 -2.84 15.34
CA PRO A 168 20.32 -3.79 16.27
C PRO A 168 19.26 -4.62 17.00
N LEU A 169 19.54 -5.90 17.26
CA LEU A 169 18.60 -6.85 17.87
C LEU A 169 18.21 -6.50 19.32
N ASP A 170 19.01 -5.68 19.99
CA ASP A 170 18.75 -5.20 21.36
C ASP A 170 17.76 -4.02 21.41
N VAL A 171 17.40 -3.47 20.26
CA VAL A 171 16.43 -2.38 20.12
C VAL A 171 15.03 -2.94 19.90
N LYS A 172 14.07 -2.44 20.69
CA LYS A 172 12.65 -2.80 20.59
C LYS A 172 11.88 -1.66 19.96
N GLY A 173 10.86 -1.95 19.17
CA GLY A 173 10.17 -0.88 18.46
C GLY A 173 9.05 -1.34 17.56
N GLU A 174 8.49 -0.38 16.82
CA GLU A 174 7.53 -0.64 15.76
C GLU A 174 7.89 0.13 14.50
N LEU A 175 7.62 -0.49 13.34
CA LEU A 175 7.54 0.18 12.06
C LEU A 175 6.08 0.14 11.60
N VAL A 176 5.54 1.27 11.17
CA VAL A 176 4.15 1.43 10.77
C VAL A 176 4.09 2.09 9.41
N TYR A 177 3.60 1.36 8.42
CA TYR A 177 3.16 1.95 7.15
C TYR A 177 1.74 2.48 7.29
N GLN A 178 1.51 3.70 6.84
CA GLN A 178 0.20 4.32 6.76
C GLN A 178 -0.09 4.68 5.30
N ASN A 179 -1.19 4.15 4.78
CA ASN A 179 -1.71 4.51 3.47
C ASN A 179 -2.99 5.33 3.64
N SER A 180 -2.89 6.62 3.34
CA SER A 180 -4.00 7.55 3.27
C SER A 180 -4.18 8.01 1.83
N PHE A 181 -5.37 8.51 1.50
CA PHE A 181 -5.71 8.96 0.14
C PHE A 181 -4.73 10.01 -0.42
N ILE A 182 -4.21 10.89 0.45
CA ILE A 182 -3.35 12.01 0.06
C ILE A 182 -1.86 11.69 0.31
N GLU A 183 -1.57 10.94 1.37
CA GLU A 183 -0.20 10.71 1.81
C GLU A 183 0.06 9.25 2.17
N ARG A 184 1.27 8.80 1.84
CA ARG A 184 1.80 7.49 2.20
C ARG A 184 3.06 7.71 3.01
N SER A 185 3.10 7.13 4.21
CA SER A 185 4.24 7.33 5.11
C SER A 185 4.63 6.06 5.85
N VAL A 186 5.91 5.96 6.16
CA VAL A 186 6.48 4.96 7.06
C VAL A 186 6.94 5.68 8.32
N ARG A 187 6.37 5.29 9.46
CA ARG A 187 6.77 5.76 10.78
C ARG A 187 7.57 4.67 11.49
N VAL A 188 8.72 5.02 12.02
CA VAL A 188 9.57 4.14 12.81
C VAL A 188 9.65 4.68 14.23
N ARG A 189 9.49 3.81 15.22
CA ARG A 189 9.66 4.14 16.64
C ARG A 189 10.52 3.10 17.31
N LEU A 190 11.69 3.53 17.76
CA LEU A 190 12.68 2.68 18.42
C LEU A 190 12.81 3.06 19.88
N ASN A 191 13.01 2.05 20.70
CA ASN A 191 13.20 2.17 22.14
C ASN A 191 14.33 1.25 22.56
N GLN A 192 15.32 1.81 23.26
CA GLN A 192 16.40 1.04 23.86
C GLN A 192 16.37 1.25 25.38
N ALA A 193 16.38 0.16 26.13
CA ALA A 193 16.47 0.22 27.59
C ALA A 193 17.86 0.74 27.98
N GLY A 194 17.90 1.83 28.75
CA GLY A 194 19.14 2.36 29.29
C GLY A 194 19.50 1.69 30.61
N VAL A 195 20.79 1.43 30.82
CA VAL A 195 21.34 1.14 32.15
C VAL A 195 21.85 2.45 32.71
N ALA A 196 20.95 3.35 33.09
CA ALA A 196 21.31 4.53 33.87
C ALA A 196 21.35 4.13 35.36
N PRO A 197 22.36 4.57 36.13
CA PRO A 197 22.33 4.41 37.56
C PRO A 197 21.08 5.07 38.17
N SER A 198 20.38 4.38 39.07
CA SER A 198 19.07 4.78 39.61
C SER A 198 19.04 6.17 40.27
N PHE A 199 20.19 6.73 40.64
CA PHE A 199 20.30 8.08 41.19
C PHE A 199 20.11 9.19 40.14
N TYR A 200 20.19 8.89 38.83
CA TYR A 200 19.91 9.85 37.76
C TYR A 200 18.43 9.95 37.38
N ASN A 201 17.57 9.03 37.84
CA ASN A 201 16.16 8.96 37.43
C ASN A 201 15.36 10.23 37.80
N SER A 202 15.81 10.99 38.80
CA SER A 202 15.22 12.29 39.16
C SER A 202 15.59 13.42 38.20
N LEU A 203 16.72 13.31 37.50
CA LEU A 203 17.22 14.32 36.56
C LEU A 203 16.86 13.97 35.11
N MET A 204 16.81 12.68 34.79
CA MET A 204 16.36 12.15 33.49
C MET A 204 15.22 11.16 33.72
N PRO A 205 13.95 11.60 33.55
CA PRO A 205 12.77 10.78 33.83
C PRO A 205 12.61 9.53 32.95
N SER A 206 13.41 9.40 31.90
CA SER A 206 13.32 8.32 30.93
C SER A 206 14.51 7.36 31.07
N ASP A 207 14.28 6.21 31.71
CA ASP A 207 15.15 5.03 31.69
C ASP A 207 15.31 4.40 30.28
N ARG A 208 14.86 5.11 29.24
CA ARG A 208 14.75 4.64 27.87
C ARG A 208 15.21 5.74 26.92
N SER A 209 16.13 5.38 26.04
CA SER A 209 16.40 6.18 24.84
C SER A 209 15.29 5.89 23.83
N THR A 210 14.71 6.93 23.24
CA THR A 210 13.64 6.82 22.24
C THR A 210 14.08 7.52 20.96
N GLY A 211 13.89 6.87 19.82
CA GLY A 211 14.07 7.47 18.49
C GLY A 211 12.78 7.34 17.68
N ALA A 212 12.41 8.38 16.94
CA ALA A 212 11.20 8.35 16.12
C ALA A 212 11.35 9.17 14.84
N ALA A 213 11.12 8.52 13.70
CA ALA A 213 11.19 9.17 12.41
C ALA A 213 9.97 8.85 11.55
N VAL A 214 9.68 9.74 10.61
CA VAL A 214 8.64 9.56 9.59
C VAL A 214 9.26 9.90 8.23
N SER A 215 9.09 9.02 7.26
CA SER A 215 9.45 9.28 5.87
C SER A 215 8.26 9.01 4.95
N TYR A 216 8.17 9.77 3.86
CA TYR A 216 7.09 9.71 2.91
C TYR A 216 7.46 8.84 1.71
N VAL A 217 6.54 7.97 1.29
CA VAL A 217 6.75 7.09 0.13
C VAL A 217 6.62 7.92 -1.14
N THR A 218 7.73 8.15 -1.83
CA THR A 218 7.77 8.89 -3.10
C THR A 218 7.88 7.93 -4.28
N GLU A 219 6.78 7.66 -4.96
CA GLU A 219 6.73 6.86 -6.19
C GLU A 219 6.19 7.73 -7.35
N PRO A 220 7.01 8.63 -7.94
CA PRO A 220 6.52 9.59 -8.93
C PRO A 220 5.92 8.93 -10.17
N ALA A 221 6.51 7.82 -10.63
CA ALA A 221 5.99 7.07 -11.78
C ALA A 221 4.61 6.45 -11.48
N GLU A 222 4.40 5.89 -10.29
CA GLU A 222 3.10 5.35 -9.88
C GLU A 222 2.07 6.47 -9.69
N PHE A 223 2.48 7.62 -9.15
CA PHE A 223 1.61 8.78 -9.02
C PHE A 223 1.07 9.24 -10.39
N ILE A 224 1.95 9.38 -11.38
CA ILE A 224 1.55 9.78 -12.75
C ILE A 224 0.62 8.73 -13.35
N ARG A 225 0.94 7.43 -13.23
CA ARG A 225 0.10 6.34 -13.75
C ARG A 225 -1.30 6.33 -13.12
N ASN A 226 -1.36 6.49 -11.79
CA ASN A 226 -2.63 6.52 -11.07
C ASN A 226 -3.44 7.77 -11.42
N LEU A 227 -2.77 8.91 -11.62
CA LEU A 227 -3.43 10.15 -12.03
C LEU A 227 -3.99 10.03 -13.46
N GLU A 228 -3.24 9.44 -14.40
CA GLU A 228 -3.70 9.18 -15.76
C GLU A 228 -4.90 8.23 -15.77
N LEU A 229 -4.81 7.13 -15.01
CA LEU A 229 -5.93 6.21 -14.81
C LEU A 229 -7.14 6.95 -14.24
N PHE A 230 -6.95 7.75 -13.18
CA PHE A 230 -8.03 8.50 -12.57
C PHE A 230 -8.65 9.49 -13.56
N VAL A 231 -7.86 10.23 -14.34
CA VAL A 231 -8.36 11.21 -15.31
C VAL A 231 -9.14 10.53 -16.44
N ASP A 232 -8.61 9.43 -17.01
CA ASP A 232 -9.30 8.69 -18.08
C ASP A 232 -10.63 8.12 -17.58
N TYR A 233 -10.61 7.45 -16.42
CA TYR A 233 -11.81 6.86 -15.84
C TYR A 233 -12.78 7.92 -15.32
N ALA A 234 -12.33 9.06 -14.80
CA ALA A 234 -13.20 10.16 -14.38
C ALA A 234 -13.90 10.80 -15.59
N GLY A 235 -13.21 10.94 -16.73
CA GLY A 235 -13.81 11.40 -17.98
C GLY A 235 -14.91 10.45 -18.46
N ARG A 236 -14.63 9.15 -18.44
CA ARG A 236 -15.62 8.10 -18.74
C ARG A 236 -16.78 8.12 -17.75
N LEU A 237 -16.51 8.14 -16.45
CA LEU A 237 -17.52 8.17 -15.39
C LEU A 237 -18.42 9.40 -15.51
N LYS A 238 -17.86 10.58 -15.78
CA LYS A 238 -18.64 11.78 -16.07
C LYS A 238 -19.52 11.56 -17.29
N SER A 239 -19.00 11.01 -18.38
CA SER A 239 -19.82 10.72 -19.57
C SER A 239 -20.97 9.74 -19.30
N PHE A 240 -20.77 8.77 -18.39
CA PHE A 240 -21.79 7.83 -17.95
C PHE A 240 -22.83 8.49 -17.03
N LEU A 241 -22.41 9.33 -16.08
CA LEU A 241 -23.29 10.05 -15.15
C LEU A 241 -24.06 11.21 -15.82
N THR A 242 -23.53 11.80 -16.89
CA THR A 242 -24.19 12.91 -17.61
C THR A 242 -25.26 12.40 -18.59
N LYS A 243 -25.23 11.11 -18.97
CA LYS A 243 -26.36 10.48 -19.66
C LYS A 243 -27.50 10.32 -18.65
N LYS A 244 -28.63 10.97 -18.93
CA LYS A 244 -29.79 11.17 -18.05
C LYS A 244 -30.39 9.87 -17.46
N ASP A 245 -30.11 8.72 -18.09
CA ASP A 245 -30.53 7.37 -17.65
C ASP A 245 -29.36 6.40 -17.37
N GLY A 246 -28.10 6.86 -17.49
CA GLY A 246 -26.91 6.00 -17.54
C GLY A 246 -26.28 5.63 -16.19
N GLY A 247 -26.59 6.38 -15.13
CA GLY A 247 -26.01 6.17 -13.80
C GLY A 247 -26.44 4.85 -13.15
N GLN A 248 -27.72 4.47 -13.25
CA GLN A 248 -28.21 3.18 -12.71
C GLN A 248 -27.90 2.00 -13.63
N ALA A 249 -28.09 2.18 -14.95
CA ALA A 249 -27.83 1.14 -15.93
C ALA A 249 -26.36 0.68 -15.96
N ALA A 250 -25.40 1.59 -15.70
CA ALA A 250 -23.97 1.24 -15.67
C ALA A 250 -23.60 0.39 -14.44
N PHE A 251 -24.21 0.62 -13.27
CA PHE A 251 -24.00 -0.22 -12.09
C PHE A 251 -24.76 -1.55 -12.18
N GLU A 252 -25.92 -1.59 -12.82
CA GLU A 252 -26.64 -2.82 -13.15
C GLU A 252 -25.87 -3.71 -14.13
N GLN A 253 -25.14 -3.11 -15.08
CA GLN A 253 -24.32 -3.84 -16.06
C GLN A 253 -23.14 -4.59 -15.44
N PHE A 254 -22.68 -4.20 -14.24
CA PHE A 254 -21.71 -4.98 -13.45
C PHE A 254 -22.35 -6.03 -12.56
N SER A 255 -23.68 -5.98 -12.35
CA SER A 255 -24.40 -6.84 -11.41
C SER A 255 -25.19 -7.97 -12.10
N GLU A 256 -25.42 -7.90 -13.40
CA GLU A 256 -26.08 -8.95 -14.17
C GLU A 256 -25.09 -9.67 -15.10
N GLU A 257 -24.76 -10.91 -14.75
CA GLU A 257 -24.18 -11.89 -15.68
C GLU A 257 -25.24 -12.15 -16.76
N LYS A 258 -25.27 -11.33 -17.82
CA LYS A 258 -26.17 -11.58 -18.95
C LYS A 258 -25.76 -12.90 -19.59
N PRO A 259 -26.68 -13.85 -19.78
CA PRO A 259 -26.35 -15.11 -20.46
C PRO A 259 -25.82 -14.79 -21.86
N PRO A 260 -24.88 -15.60 -22.39
CA PRO A 260 -24.29 -15.36 -23.70
C PRO A 260 -25.40 -15.19 -24.75
N PRO A 261 -25.35 -14.12 -25.57
CA PRO A 261 -26.44 -13.82 -26.49
C PRO A 261 -26.60 -14.96 -27.50
N TYR A 262 -27.84 -15.44 -27.64
CA TYR A 262 -28.17 -16.49 -28.60
C TYR A 262 -28.27 -15.89 -30.02
N ILE A 263 -27.23 -16.11 -30.82
CA ILE A 263 -27.12 -15.63 -32.20
C ILE A 263 -27.52 -16.74 -33.17
N ASP A 264 -28.69 -16.60 -33.79
CA ASP A 264 -29.24 -17.56 -34.77
C ASP A 264 -29.36 -17.02 -36.20
N SER A 265 -29.01 -15.75 -36.39
CA SER A 265 -29.19 -15.02 -37.65
C SER A 265 -28.15 -13.92 -37.82
N GLU A 266 -27.90 -13.55 -39.07
CA GLU A 266 -26.97 -12.47 -39.44
C GLU A 266 -27.39 -11.12 -38.86
N ALA A 267 -28.69 -10.82 -38.82
CA ALA A 267 -29.20 -9.60 -38.19
C ALA A 267 -28.86 -9.52 -36.69
N LYS A 268 -28.93 -10.65 -35.96
CA LYS A 268 -28.52 -10.69 -34.54
C LYS A 268 -27.01 -10.60 -34.38
N ALA A 269 -26.25 -11.20 -35.30
CA ALA A 269 -24.79 -11.10 -35.31
C ALA A 269 -24.32 -9.66 -35.52
N LYS A 270 -24.90 -8.95 -36.50
CA LYS A 270 -24.68 -7.53 -36.76
C LYS A 270 -24.98 -6.68 -35.53
N LYS A 271 -26.15 -6.89 -34.91
CA LYS A 271 -26.54 -6.16 -33.70
C LYS A 271 -25.59 -6.43 -32.53
N TYR A 272 -25.17 -7.68 -32.34
CA TYR A 272 -24.20 -8.05 -31.31
C TYR A 272 -22.86 -7.34 -31.50
N ILE A 273 -22.34 -7.28 -32.74
CA ILE A 273 -21.10 -6.56 -33.02
C ILE A 273 -21.26 -5.06 -32.77
N GLN A 274 -22.36 -4.45 -33.22
CA GLN A 274 -22.65 -3.03 -32.97
C GLN A 274 -22.66 -2.68 -31.47
N GLU A 275 -23.30 -3.51 -30.66
CA GLU A 275 -23.32 -3.37 -29.20
C GLU A 275 -21.94 -3.58 -28.59
N MET A 276 -21.19 -4.58 -29.06
CA MET A 276 -19.87 -4.93 -28.53
C MET A 276 -18.82 -3.84 -28.78
N VAL A 277 -18.79 -3.26 -29.98
CA VAL A 277 -17.78 -2.25 -30.35
C VAL A 277 -18.24 -0.81 -30.10
N ASN A 278 -19.49 -0.63 -29.65
CA ASN A 278 -20.12 0.68 -29.46
C ASN A 278 -19.94 1.61 -30.67
N GLY A 279 -19.92 1.02 -31.87
CA GLY A 279 -19.58 1.66 -33.14
C GLY A 279 -20.82 2.17 -33.87
N LYS A 280 -20.61 3.12 -34.78
CA LYS A 280 -21.69 3.68 -35.61
C LYS A 280 -21.82 2.87 -36.90
N LEU A 281 -23.03 2.82 -37.45
CA LEU A 281 -23.26 2.38 -38.82
C LEU A 281 -22.54 3.36 -39.77
N PRO A 282 -21.62 2.89 -40.62
CA PRO A 282 -20.93 3.76 -41.56
C PRO A 282 -21.81 4.10 -42.76
N ASP A 283 -21.52 5.25 -43.37
CA ASP A 283 -21.98 5.58 -44.71
C ASP A 283 -21.29 4.67 -45.75
N HIS A 284 -21.93 4.46 -46.91
CA HIS A 284 -21.40 3.58 -47.95
C HIS A 284 -20.02 4.06 -48.47
N LEU A 285 -19.00 3.21 -48.42
CA LEU A 285 -17.66 3.51 -48.94
C LEU A 285 -17.49 3.01 -50.39
N VAL A 286 -16.90 3.83 -51.25
CA VAL A 286 -16.78 3.55 -52.69
C VAL A 286 -15.48 2.78 -53.01
N THR A 287 -15.60 1.61 -53.65
CA THR A 287 -14.45 0.76 -54.01
C THR A 287 -14.28 0.65 -55.53
N ASN A 288 -13.04 0.73 -56.01
CA ASN A 288 -12.70 0.77 -57.44
C ASN A 288 -12.64 -0.60 -58.16
N PRO A 289 -12.13 -1.70 -57.57
CA PRO A 289 -11.85 -2.94 -58.28
C PRO A 289 -13.10 -3.69 -58.78
N VAL A 290 -14.27 -3.40 -58.20
CA VAL A 290 -15.52 -4.16 -58.49
C VAL A 290 -16.70 -3.23 -58.80
N GLY A 291 -16.49 -1.91 -58.88
CA GLY A 291 -17.54 -0.92 -59.18
C GLY A 291 -18.74 -0.95 -58.21
N LYS A 292 -18.55 -1.47 -56.99
CA LYS A 292 -19.60 -1.61 -55.96
C LYS A 292 -19.15 -0.93 -54.68
N TRP A 293 -20.10 -0.47 -53.88
CA TRP A 293 -19.86 0.05 -52.54
C TRP A 293 -19.51 -1.07 -51.54
N ARG A 294 -18.99 -0.66 -50.38
CA ARG A 294 -18.73 -1.49 -49.20
C ARG A 294 -19.44 -0.86 -48.00
N GLU A 295 -20.29 -1.66 -47.36
CA GLU A 295 -20.94 -1.31 -46.08
C GLU A 295 -20.33 -2.20 -44.99
N TYR A 296 -20.03 -1.65 -43.83
CA TYR A 296 -19.62 -2.41 -42.64
C TYR A 296 -20.72 -2.39 -41.60
N ASP A 297 -20.68 -3.34 -40.67
CA ASP A 297 -21.69 -3.46 -39.63
C ASP A 297 -21.50 -2.45 -38.51
N ALA A 298 -20.25 -2.10 -38.21
CA ALA A 298 -19.89 -1.05 -37.29
C ALA A 298 -18.49 -0.50 -37.61
N ILE A 299 -18.27 0.79 -37.37
CA ILE A 299 -16.92 1.37 -37.24
C ILE A 299 -16.76 1.89 -35.81
N ASP A 300 -15.69 1.46 -35.14
CA ASP A 300 -15.38 1.87 -33.77
C ASP A 300 -14.81 3.31 -33.71
N ALA A 301 -14.59 3.82 -32.49
CA ALA A 301 -14.07 5.17 -32.29
C ALA A 301 -12.64 5.36 -32.84
N ASP A 302 -11.89 4.27 -32.99
CA ASP A 302 -10.52 4.28 -33.47
C ASP A 302 -10.43 4.26 -35.00
N GLY A 303 -11.54 3.98 -35.69
CA GLY A 303 -11.64 3.92 -37.15
C GLY A 303 -11.39 2.51 -37.71
N VAL A 304 -11.57 1.47 -36.88
CA VAL A 304 -11.52 0.07 -37.28
C VAL A 304 -12.92 -0.38 -37.70
N ALA A 305 -13.01 -0.98 -38.86
CA ALA A 305 -14.26 -1.50 -39.42
C ALA A 305 -14.50 -2.94 -38.98
N HIS A 306 -15.72 -3.22 -38.52
CA HIS A 306 -16.16 -4.53 -38.06
C HIS A 306 -17.29 -5.07 -38.94
N ASP A 307 -17.21 -6.36 -39.27
CA ASP A 307 -18.17 -7.04 -40.13
C ASP A 307 -18.53 -8.42 -39.59
N ALA A 308 -19.82 -8.73 -39.47
CA ALA A 308 -20.34 -9.97 -38.94
C ALA A 308 -20.64 -10.95 -40.07
N LYS A 309 -19.96 -12.11 -40.07
CA LYS A 309 -20.14 -13.20 -41.03
C LYS A 309 -20.82 -14.39 -40.38
N TYR A 310 -22.12 -14.51 -40.63
CA TYR A 310 -22.91 -15.68 -40.24
C TYR A 310 -22.89 -16.76 -41.33
N THR A 311 -23.00 -16.35 -42.60
CA THR A 311 -22.84 -17.20 -43.79
C THR A 311 -22.09 -16.42 -44.86
N ILE A 312 -21.05 -17.02 -45.46
CA ILE A 312 -20.36 -16.39 -46.60
C ILE A 312 -19.89 -17.44 -47.60
N SER A 313 -20.08 -17.15 -48.89
CA SER A 313 -19.56 -17.99 -49.96
C SER A 313 -18.07 -17.69 -50.20
N LYS A 314 -17.31 -18.65 -50.75
CA LYS A 314 -15.89 -18.42 -51.06
C LYS A 314 -15.72 -17.23 -52.01
N GLN A 315 -16.45 -17.21 -53.13
CA GLN A 315 -16.33 -16.14 -54.14
C GLN A 315 -16.63 -14.75 -53.54
N GLU A 316 -17.66 -14.67 -52.70
CA GLU A 316 -18.03 -13.43 -52.02
C GLU A 316 -16.98 -12.99 -50.99
N ALA A 317 -16.42 -13.93 -50.22
CA ALA A 317 -15.36 -13.65 -49.26
C ALA A 317 -14.14 -13.02 -49.96
N PHE A 318 -13.66 -13.61 -51.05
CA PHE A 318 -12.52 -13.07 -51.79
C PHE A 318 -12.83 -11.69 -52.39
N ALA A 319 -14.05 -11.46 -52.88
CA ALA A 319 -14.46 -10.16 -53.40
C ALA A 319 -14.51 -9.07 -52.31
N GLN A 320 -15.02 -9.41 -51.11
CA GLN A 320 -15.07 -8.47 -49.98
C GLN A 320 -13.67 -8.21 -49.40
N ILE A 321 -12.79 -9.22 -49.33
CA ILE A 321 -11.40 -9.04 -48.91
C ILE A 321 -10.65 -8.07 -49.83
N ALA A 322 -10.82 -8.19 -51.15
CA ALA A 322 -10.19 -7.28 -52.10
C ALA A 322 -10.63 -5.82 -51.93
N LYS A 323 -11.90 -5.61 -51.55
CA LYS A 323 -12.45 -4.28 -51.21
C LYS A 323 -11.85 -3.75 -49.90
N ASP A 324 -11.82 -4.57 -48.87
CA ASP A 324 -11.31 -4.18 -47.55
C ASP A 324 -9.81 -3.85 -47.62
N ALA A 325 -9.04 -4.62 -48.41
CA ALA A 325 -7.63 -4.37 -48.69
C ALA A 325 -7.39 -3.06 -49.48
N GLU A 326 -8.34 -2.65 -50.33
CA GLU A 326 -8.28 -1.34 -50.99
C GLU A 326 -8.51 -0.20 -49.99
N LEU A 327 -9.55 -0.31 -49.15
CA LEU A 327 -9.91 0.72 -48.17
C LEU A 327 -8.82 0.89 -47.11
N LEU A 328 -8.18 -0.20 -46.69
CA LEU A 328 -7.00 -0.18 -45.83
C LEU A 328 -5.82 0.55 -46.49
N ARG A 329 -5.54 0.28 -47.78
CA ARG A 329 -4.46 0.95 -48.51
C ARG A 329 -4.71 2.43 -48.76
N ARG A 330 -5.98 2.83 -48.91
CA ARG A 330 -6.39 4.23 -49.07
C ARG A 330 -6.42 4.99 -47.74
N GLY A 331 -6.36 4.29 -46.61
CA GLY A 331 -6.44 4.88 -45.27
C GLY A 331 -7.84 5.38 -44.89
N GLU A 332 -8.88 4.94 -45.60
CA GLU A 332 -10.27 5.29 -45.28
C GLU A 332 -10.79 4.52 -44.06
N ILE A 333 -10.16 3.37 -43.78
CA ILE A 333 -10.31 2.63 -42.53
C ILE A 333 -8.91 2.38 -41.97
N LYS A 334 -8.75 2.46 -40.64
CA LYS A 334 -7.46 2.19 -39.98
C LYS A 334 -7.21 0.70 -39.75
N GLY A 335 -8.26 -0.10 -39.75
CA GLY A 335 -8.21 -1.55 -39.55
C GLY A 335 -9.50 -2.20 -40.02
N CYS A 336 -9.48 -3.51 -40.23
CA CYS A 336 -10.65 -4.31 -40.57
C CYS A 336 -10.66 -5.61 -39.77
N VAL A 337 -11.80 -5.92 -39.14
CA VAL A 337 -12.01 -7.12 -38.34
C VAL A 337 -13.26 -7.85 -38.83
N TRP A 338 -13.07 -9.11 -39.22
CA TRP A 338 -14.16 -10.00 -39.60
C TRP A 338 -14.53 -10.95 -38.46
N HIS A 339 -15.79 -10.92 -38.04
CA HIS A 339 -16.33 -11.75 -36.96
C HIS A 339 -17.12 -12.92 -37.54
N PHE A 340 -16.60 -14.13 -37.43
CA PHE A 340 -17.27 -15.35 -37.86
C PHE A 340 -18.06 -15.97 -36.72
N PHE A 341 -19.33 -16.27 -36.96
CA PHE A 341 -20.22 -16.91 -35.97
C PHE A 341 -20.49 -18.37 -36.36
N ARG A 342 -20.40 -19.30 -35.41
CA ARG A 342 -20.68 -20.72 -35.67
C ARG A 342 -22.19 -21.01 -35.65
N TYR A 343 -22.65 -21.82 -36.61
CA TYR A 343 -24.03 -22.29 -36.65
C TYR A 343 -24.25 -23.46 -35.68
N LYS A 344 -24.88 -23.23 -34.51
CA LYS A 344 -25.07 -24.28 -33.47
C LYS A 344 -25.72 -25.57 -33.97
N LYS A 345 -26.66 -25.50 -34.92
CA LYS A 345 -27.40 -26.68 -35.40
C LYS A 345 -26.59 -27.58 -36.34
N SER A 346 -25.51 -27.10 -36.96
CA SER A 346 -24.72 -27.90 -37.92
C SER A 346 -23.22 -27.92 -37.63
N ASN A 347 -22.76 -27.19 -36.61
CA ASN A 347 -21.35 -26.99 -36.26
C ASN A 347 -20.46 -26.60 -37.46
N LYS A 348 -21.06 -26.04 -38.51
CA LYS A 348 -20.38 -25.75 -39.77
C LYS A 348 -19.74 -24.37 -39.67
N GLN A 349 -18.41 -24.34 -39.76
CA GLN A 349 -17.62 -23.12 -39.79
C GLN A 349 -17.40 -22.68 -41.24
N TYR A 350 -17.82 -21.48 -41.60
CA TYR A 350 -17.69 -20.93 -42.96
C TYR A 350 -16.30 -20.31 -43.24
N LEU A 351 -15.44 -20.22 -42.22
CA LEU A 351 -14.05 -19.85 -42.37
C LEU A 351 -13.23 -21.06 -42.88
N THR A 352 -13.03 -21.12 -44.19
CA THR A 352 -12.13 -22.12 -44.80
C THR A 352 -10.66 -21.70 -44.69
N PRO A 353 -9.70 -22.65 -44.71
CA PRO A 353 -8.26 -22.32 -44.69
C PRO A 353 -7.84 -21.35 -45.80
N ALA A 354 -8.47 -21.41 -46.97
CA ALA A 354 -8.22 -20.51 -48.08
C ALA A 354 -8.64 -19.06 -47.77
N ILE A 355 -9.81 -18.87 -47.14
CA ILE A 355 -10.28 -17.55 -46.72
C ILE A 355 -9.39 -17.00 -45.61
N LYS A 356 -9.01 -17.85 -44.64
CA LYS A 356 -8.10 -17.47 -43.56
C LYS A 356 -6.75 -16.94 -44.10
N SER A 357 -6.12 -17.70 -45.00
CA SER A 357 -4.83 -17.29 -45.58
C SER A 357 -4.93 -15.99 -46.37
N GLU A 358 -6.06 -15.74 -47.03
CA GLU A 358 -6.28 -14.51 -47.78
C GLU A 358 -6.52 -13.29 -46.86
N LEU A 359 -7.27 -13.46 -45.76
CA LEU A 359 -7.47 -12.42 -44.75
C LEU A 359 -6.12 -11.98 -44.14
N GLU A 360 -5.32 -12.96 -43.71
CA GLU A 360 -4.00 -12.72 -43.12
C GLU A 360 -3.06 -12.01 -44.10
N ARG A 361 -3.07 -12.41 -45.38
CA ARG A 361 -2.24 -11.78 -46.43
C ARG A 361 -2.56 -10.30 -46.64
N ASN A 362 -3.82 -9.91 -46.44
CA ASN A 362 -4.29 -8.54 -46.64
C ASN A 362 -4.34 -7.73 -45.34
N GLY A 363 -3.80 -8.26 -44.23
CA GLY A 363 -3.77 -7.56 -42.94
C GLY A 363 -5.15 -7.40 -42.30
N ILE A 364 -6.12 -8.25 -42.66
CA ILE A 364 -7.47 -8.25 -42.09
C ILE A 364 -7.51 -9.24 -40.94
N ILE A 365 -7.91 -8.76 -39.76
CA ILE A 365 -8.01 -9.58 -38.56
C ILE A 365 -9.32 -10.37 -38.61
N TYR A 366 -9.32 -11.60 -38.11
CA TYR A 366 -10.54 -12.37 -37.97
C TYR A 366 -10.71 -12.92 -36.56
N VAL A 367 -11.95 -13.00 -36.10
CA VAL A 367 -12.34 -13.55 -34.79
C VAL A 367 -13.44 -14.57 -35.00
N VAL A 368 -13.37 -15.71 -34.30
CA VAL A 368 -14.40 -16.74 -34.33
C VAL A 368 -15.14 -16.73 -33.00
N HIS A 369 -16.46 -16.58 -33.04
CA HIS A 369 -17.33 -16.57 -31.87
C HIS A 369 -18.03 -17.92 -31.70
N ASP A 370 -17.79 -18.54 -30.55
CA ASP A 370 -18.42 -19.78 -30.09
C ASP A 370 -19.48 -19.45 -29.03
N LEU A 371 -20.57 -18.80 -29.46
CA LEU A 371 -21.67 -18.35 -28.60
C LEU A 371 -22.85 -19.32 -28.66
#